data_AF-A0A432UU13-F1
#
_entry.id   AF-A0A432UU13-F1
#
_cell.length_a   1.000
_cell.length_b   1.000
_cell.length_c   1.000
_cell.angle_alpha   90.00
_cell.angle_beta   90.00
_cell.angle_gamma   90.00
#
_symmetry.space_group_name_H-M   'P 1'
#
loop_
_entity.id
_entity.type
_entity.pdbx_description
1 polymer ?
#
loop_
_entity_poly.entity_id
_entity_poly.type
_entity_poly.pdbx_seq_one_letter_code
_entity_poly.pdbx_strand_id
1 'polypeptide(L)'
;MLKLLPGQARLTTICFSQRPDPDLVKLASFALSCPTHIADCERAFSVQNYILTERWASLSPTTCDQLMRICISGPSFTDMPFIEAVERWDSKSNRKLFAH
;
A
#
# COMPACT_ATOMS: atom_id res chain seq x y z
N MET A 1 30.52 25.32 -45.18
CA MET A 1 29.52 26.38 -45.44
C MET A 1 28.20 25.70 -45.78
N LEU A 2 27.40 25.35 -44.76
CA LEU A 2 26.09 24.72 -44.93
C LEU A 2 25.02 25.70 -44.42
N LYS A 3 24.12 26.09 -45.31
CA LYS A 3 23.10 27.13 -45.13
C LYS A 3 22.04 26.67 -44.12
N LEU A 4 21.78 27.50 -43.10
CA LEU A 4 20.63 27.40 -42.22
C LEU A 4 19.40 27.95 -42.93
N LEU A 5 18.32 27.17 -43.00
CA LEU A 5 16.98 27.65 -43.40
C LEU A 5 16.19 28.10 -42.15
N PRO A 6 15.32 29.11 -42.27
CA PRO A 6 14.61 29.68 -41.14
C PRO A 6 13.36 28.85 -40.84
N GLY A 7 13.27 28.34 -39.61
CA GLY A 7 12.17 27.52 -39.17
C GLY A 7 12.38 27.11 -37.72
N GLN A 8 12.19 28.06 -36.81
CA GLN A 8 12.10 27.76 -35.38
C GLN A 8 10.84 26.95 -35.10
N ALA A 9 10.91 25.64 -35.30
CA ALA A 9 10.12 24.70 -34.55
C ALA A 9 11.03 24.11 -33.47
N ARG A 10 10.97 24.73 -32.30
CA ARG A 10 11.48 24.17 -31.04
C ARG A 10 10.77 22.83 -30.80
N LEU A 11 11.40 21.75 -31.23
CA LEU A 11 11.13 20.42 -30.70
C LEU A 11 12.45 19.88 -30.20
N THR A 12 12.56 19.88 -28.88
CA THR A 12 13.54 19.14 -28.09
C THR A 12 13.38 17.65 -28.38
N THR A 13 13.94 17.19 -29.50
CA THR A 13 14.13 15.77 -29.73
C THR A 13 15.32 15.34 -28.88
N ILE A 14 15.02 14.90 -27.66
CA ILE A 14 15.94 14.08 -26.87
C ILE A 14 16.14 12.81 -27.70
N CYS A 15 17.33 12.65 -28.27
CA CYS A 15 17.74 11.44 -28.96
C CYS A 15 17.84 10.31 -27.92
N PHE A 16 16.73 9.62 -27.65
CA PHE A 16 16.76 8.36 -26.91
C PHE A 16 17.45 7.32 -27.79
N SER A 17 18.63 6.87 -27.35
CA SER A 17 19.26 5.65 -27.85
C SER A 17 18.24 4.50 -27.80
N GLN A 18 18.13 3.73 -28.87
CA GLN A 18 17.08 2.72 -29.10
C GLN A 18 17.11 1.50 -28.14
N ARG A 19 17.89 1.53 -27.06
CA ARG A 19 17.81 0.58 -25.94
C ARG A 19 17.92 1.36 -24.63
N PRO A 20 16.90 1.30 -23.75
CA PRO A 20 17.03 1.91 -22.44
C PRO A 20 18.05 1.10 -21.64
N ASP A 21 19.03 1.80 -21.05
CA ASP A 21 20.00 1.16 -20.16
C ASP A 21 19.25 0.45 -19.03
N PRO A 22 19.55 -0.83 -18.74
CA PRO A 22 18.79 -1.62 -17.78
C PRO A 22 18.79 -1.00 -16.37
N ASP A 23 19.82 -0.23 -16.03
CA ASP A 23 19.90 0.46 -14.75
C ASP A 23 19.06 1.75 -14.72
N LEU A 24 18.88 2.41 -15.87
CA LEU A 24 17.96 3.55 -15.99
C LEU A 24 16.51 3.10 -15.88
N VAL A 25 16.17 1.93 -16.42
CA VAL A 25 14.83 1.33 -16.27
C VAL A 25 14.55 0.98 -14.81
N LYS A 26 15.52 0.40 -14.10
CA LYS A 26 15.39 0.13 -12.67
C LYS A 26 15.20 1.43 -11.88
N LEU A 27 16.01 2.46 -12.16
CA LEU A 27 15.89 3.75 -11.49
C LEU A 27 14.52 4.40 -11.73
N ALA A 28 14.02 4.36 -12.96
CA ALA A 28 12.69 4.86 -13.29
C ALA A 28 11.59 4.08 -12.54
N SER A 29 11.72 2.75 -12.43
CA SER A 29 10.76 1.94 -11.67
C SER A 29 10.73 2.29 -10.18
N PHE A 30 11.89 2.54 -9.56
CA PHE A 30 11.95 3.03 -8.18
C PHE A 30 11.32 4.41 -8.02
N ALA A 31 11.66 5.35 -8.90
CA ALA A 31 11.10 6.70 -8.87
C ALA A 31 9.57 6.72 -9.04
N LEU A 32 9.03 5.83 -9.88
CA LEU A 32 7.58 5.69 -10.08
C LEU A 32 6.88 4.93 -8.94
N SER A 33 7.59 4.05 -8.23
CA SER A 33 7.08 3.33 -7.07
C SER A 33 7.07 4.17 -5.79
N CYS A 34 7.84 5.27 -5.78
CA CYS A 34 7.89 6.16 -4.63
C CYS A 34 6.56 6.93 -4.54
N PRO A 35 5.81 6.81 -3.43
CA PRO A 35 4.56 7.54 -3.26
C PRO A 35 4.86 9.04 -3.29
N THR A 36 4.30 9.74 -4.28
CA THR A 36 4.41 11.21 -4.40
C THR A 36 3.52 11.95 -3.41
N HIS A 37 2.68 11.22 -2.67
CA HIS A 37 1.67 11.77 -1.78
C HIS A 37 1.65 11.04 -0.43
N ILE A 38 1.44 11.80 0.65
CA ILE A 38 1.48 11.27 2.02
C ILE A 38 0.09 10.78 2.47
N ALA A 39 -0.99 11.11 1.77
CA ALA A 39 -2.33 10.72 2.24
C ALA A 39 -2.57 9.22 2.35
N ASP A 40 -1.85 8.38 1.59
CA ASP A 40 -1.94 6.92 1.77
C ASP A 40 -1.39 6.51 3.15
N CYS A 41 -0.32 7.18 3.60
CA CYS A 41 0.19 7.03 4.97
C CYS A 41 -0.79 7.60 6.00
N GLU A 42 -1.41 8.76 5.75
CA GLU A 42 -2.40 9.36 6.66
C GLU A 42 -3.65 8.48 6.84
N ARG A 43 -4.07 7.80 5.77
CA ARG A 43 -5.14 6.81 5.83
C ARG A 43 -4.75 5.62 6.70
N ALA A 44 -3.52 5.11 6.57
CA ALA A 44 -3.00 4.05 7.42
C ALA A 44 -2.92 4.48 8.90
N PHE A 45 -2.47 5.71 9.18
CA PHE A 45 -2.46 6.27 10.54
C PHE A 45 -3.87 6.46 11.12
N SER A 46 -4.85 6.82 10.28
CA SER A 46 -6.26 6.91 10.70
C SER A 46 -6.83 5.55 11.08
N VAL A 47 -6.51 4.51 10.31
CA VAL A 47 -6.85 3.11 10.61
C VAL A 47 -6.16 2.65 11.90
N GLN A 48 -4.88 2.98 12.06
CA GLN A 48 -4.12 2.68 13.27
C GLN A 48 -4.75 3.34 14.50
N ASN A 49 -5.07 4.63 14.44
CA ASN A 49 -5.70 5.36 15.54
C ASN A 49 -7.08 4.78 15.90
N TYR A 50 -7.86 4.35 14.91
CA TYR A 50 -9.12 3.64 15.13
C TYR A 50 -8.90 2.32 15.87
N ILE A 51 -7.92 1.51 15.43
CA ILE A 51 -7.56 0.23 16.04
C ILE A 51 -6.91 0.41 17.42
N LEU A 52 -6.25 1.54 17.70
CA LEU A 52 -5.57 1.81 18.98
C LEU A 52 -6.45 2.57 20.00
N THR A 53 -7.72 2.85 19.69
CA THR A 53 -8.66 3.45 20.65
C THR A 53 -8.77 2.63 21.95
N GLU A 54 -9.17 3.25 23.07
CA GLU A 54 -9.10 2.65 24.43
C GLU A 54 -9.64 1.22 24.56
N ARG A 55 -10.62 0.80 23.75
CA ARG A 55 -11.15 -0.57 23.74
C ARG A 55 -10.13 -1.64 23.28
N TRP A 56 -9.11 -1.23 22.54
CA TRP A 56 -8.13 -2.07 21.86
C TRP A 56 -6.68 -1.70 22.26
N ALA A 57 -6.50 -0.75 23.17
CA ALA A 57 -5.20 -0.28 23.67
C ALA A 57 -4.35 -1.39 24.34
N SER A 58 -4.96 -2.53 24.68
CA SER A 58 -4.30 -3.72 25.23
C SER A 58 -3.74 -4.67 24.16
N LEU A 59 -3.94 -4.41 22.87
CA LEU A 59 -3.46 -5.31 21.83
C LEU A 59 -1.94 -5.28 21.70
N SER A 60 -1.37 -6.46 21.47
CA SER A 60 0.06 -6.53 21.16
C SER A 60 0.34 -5.77 19.86
N PRO A 61 1.52 -5.15 19.72
CA PRO A 61 1.93 -4.47 18.48
C PRO A 61 1.81 -5.36 17.24
N THR A 62 2.09 -6.66 17.41
CA THR A 62 1.95 -7.68 16.36
C THR A 62 0.50 -7.87 15.90
N THR A 63 -0.45 -7.85 16.84
CA THR A 63 -1.87 -7.98 16.51
C THR A 63 -2.39 -6.71 15.84
N CYS A 64 -1.93 -5.53 16.31
CA CYS A 64 -2.26 -4.25 15.69
C CYS A 64 -1.79 -4.20 14.22
N ASP A 65 -0.55 -4.62 13.94
CA ASP A 65 0.01 -4.68 12.58
C ASP A 65 -0.74 -5.65 11.65
N GLN A 66 -1.19 -6.79 12.18
CA GLN A 66 -2.05 -7.72 11.44
C GLN A 66 -3.41 -7.10 11.12
N LEU A 67 -4.05 -6.44 12.09
CA LEU A 67 -5.35 -5.79 11.90
C LEU A 67 -5.25 -4.62 10.91
N MET A 68 -4.19 -3.81 10.97
CA MET A 68 -3.94 -2.75 9.99
C MET A 68 -3.84 -3.32 8.56
N ARG A 69 -3.08 -4.41 8.38
CA ARG A 69 -2.98 -5.08 7.07
C ARG A 69 -4.34 -5.61 6.60
N ILE A 70 -5.12 -6.23 7.48
CA ILE A 70 -6.46 -6.70 7.14
C ILE A 70 -7.37 -5.51 6.75
N CYS A 71 -7.30 -4.38 7.45
CA CYS A 71 -8.10 -3.21 7.12
C CYS A 71 -7.69 -2.53 5.80
N ILE A 72 -6.41 -2.59 5.42
CA ILE A 72 -5.89 -1.94 4.20
C ILE A 72 -6.07 -2.85 2.98
N SER A 73 -5.73 -4.13 3.10
CA SER A 73 -5.66 -5.07 1.96
C SER A 73 -6.70 -6.19 2.02
N GLY A 74 -7.48 -6.28 3.10
CA GLY A 74 -8.52 -7.30 3.26
C GLY A 74 -9.78 -6.99 2.46
N PRO A 75 -10.71 -7.96 2.41
CA PRO A 75 -12.00 -7.79 1.76
C PRO A 75 -12.83 -6.68 2.42
N SER A 76 -13.76 -6.10 1.67
CA SER A 76 -14.76 -5.18 2.21
C SER A 76 -15.50 -5.83 3.38
N PHE A 77 -15.96 -5.01 4.33
CA PHE A 77 -16.77 -5.49 5.46
C PHE A 77 -17.99 -6.30 5.01
N THR A 78 -18.58 -5.97 3.85
CA THR A 78 -19.73 -6.69 3.27
C THR A 78 -19.40 -8.10 2.81
N ASP A 79 -18.15 -8.33 2.39
CA ASP A 79 -17.72 -9.56 1.73
C ASP A 79 -16.91 -10.44 2.69
N MET A 80 -16.75 -10.00 3.94
CA MET A 80 -15.97 -10.70 4.94
C MET A 80 -16.81 -11.84 5.55
N PRO A 81 -16.35 -13.10 5.49
CA PRO A 81 -17.07 -14.22 6.08
C PRO A 81 -16.87 -14.25 7.60
N PHE A 82 -17.56 -13.37 8.32
CA PHE A 82 -17.41 -13.22 9.78
C PHE A 82 -17.71 -14.51 10.53
N ILE A 83 -18.73 -15.25 10.12
CA ILE A 83 -19.15 -16.50 10.78
C ILE A 83 -18.00 -17.52 10.74
N GLU A 84 -17.45 -17.77 9.55
CA GLU A 84 -16.35 -18.70 9.37
C GLU A 84 -15.09 -18.24 10.12
N ALA A 85 -14.81 -16.92 10.13
CA ALA A 85 -13.70 -16.37 10.87
C ALA A 85 -13.84 -16.57 12.39
N VAL A 86 -15.06 -16.43 12.93
CA VAL A 86 -15.37 -16.65 14.35
C VAL A 86 -15.28 -18.13 14.70
N GLU A 87 -15.84 -19.03 13.90
CA GLU A 87 -15.73 -20.49 14.11
C GLU A 87 -14.26 -20.94 14.08
N ARG A 88 -13.48 -20.38 13.17
CA ARG A 88 -12.05 -20.67 13.07
C ARG A 88 -11.24 -20.08 14.22
N TRP A 89 -11.65 -18.94 14.75
CA TRP A 89 -11.04 -18.33 15.92
C TRP A 89 -11.36 -19.15 17.18
N ASP A 90 -12.61 -19.57 17.34
CA ASP A 90 -13.07 -20.39 18.47
C ASP A 90 -12.37 -21.75 18.49
N SER A 91 -12.33 -22.46 17.36
CA SER A 91 -11.63 -23.75 17.23
C SER A 91 -10.13 -23.69 17.51
N LYS A 92 -9.48 -22.53 17.32
CA LYS A 92 -8.06 -22.31 17.65
C LYS A 92 -7.84 -21.77 19.06
N SER A 93 -8.89 -21.26 19.69
CA SER A 93 -8.82 -20.58 20.98
C SER A 93 -9.00 -21.60 22.10
N ASN A 94 -7.97 -21.82 22.90
CA ASN A 94 -8.06 -22.65 24.11
C ASN A 94 -8.73 -21.88 25.29
N ARG A 95 -9.45 -20.79 24.99
CA ARG A 95 -10.10 -19.93 26.00
C ARG A 95 -11.45 -20.53 26.34
N LYS A 96 -11.65 -20.87 27.61
CA LYS A 96 -12.95 -21.27 28.15
C LYS A 96 -13.86 -20.04 28.29
N LEU A 97 -14.40 -19.54 27.18
CA LEU A 97 -15.32 -18.39 27.20
C LEU A 97 -16.75 -18.81 27.59
N PHE A 98 -17.12 -20.08 27.37
CA PHE A 98 -18.45 -20.62 27.66
C PHE A 98 -18.39 -21.95 28.42
N ALA A 99 -17.46 -22.10 29.36
CA ALA A 99 -17.50 -23.23 30.29
C ALA A 99 -18.63 -22.99 31.31
N HIS A 100 -19.84 -23.44 30.96
CA HIS A 100 -20.95 -23.65 31.87
C HIS A 100 -21.28 -25.14 31.94
#